data_AF-X0QFD1-F1
#
_entry.id   AF-X0QFD1-F1
#
_cell.length_a   1.000
_cell.length_b   1.000
_cell.length_c   1.000
_cell.angle_alpha   90.00
_cell.angle_beta   90.00
_cell.angle_gamma   90.00
#
_symmetry.space_group_name_H-M   'P 1'
#
loop_
_entity.id
_entity.type
_entity.pdbx_description
1 polymer ?
#
loop_
_entity_poly.entity_id
_entity_poly.type
_entity_poly.pdbx_seq_one_letter_code
_entity_poly.pdbx_strand_id
1 'polypeptide(L)'
;MGWMPAPLEFAAITSMWTSAKVKADHTTHSQGLLDFNVGLAVSAILALFFLSLGVFVQYGSGQEIELVGGAYINQLINMYTATIGEWSRLLVAFVAFMCMFGTTITCADGYGRANAECWRLLKGESEINKKQIAFWTTYAIGGGLVIITFFTGQLGAMLKFAMISAFVSAPIFGWLNYSLVKKHKKLSAGMNALSIAGLIFLAGFALLFLANLAGLFS
;
A
#
# COMPACT_ATOMS: atom_id res chain seq x y z
N MET A 1 3.18 7.79 -12.70
CA MET A 1 2.66 6.74 -11.80
C MET A 1 3.03 7.12 -10.38
N GLY A 2 2.11 6.95 -9.42
CA GLY A 2 2.40 7.17 -8.00
C GLY A 2 3.54 6.25 -7.53
N TRP A 3 4.18 6.64 -6.43
CA TRP A 3 5.43 6.08 -5.92
C TRP A 3 5.35 4.60 -5.45
N MET A 4 4.16 3.99 -5.44
CA MET A 4 4.00 2.61 -5.02
C MET A 4 2.82 1.96 -5.76
N PRO A 5 3.02 0.90 -6.58
CA PRO A 5 1.93 0.05 -7.05
C PRO A 5 1.47 -0.89 -5.90
N ALA A 6 1.11 -0.29 -4.77
CA ALA A 6 0.50 -0.95 -3.61
C ALA A 6 -0.88 -1.62 -3.86
N PRO A 7 -1.64 -1.41 -4.95
CA PRO A 7 -2.99 -1.99 -5.03
C PRO A 7 -3.06 -3.52 -5.18
N LEU A 8 -2.03 -4.18 -5.72
CA LEU A 8 -2.22 -5.54 -6.27
C LEU A 8 -2.05 -6.64 -5.23
N GLU A 9 -1.09 -6.52 -4.32
CA GLU A 9 -0.95 -7.39 -3.16
C GLU A 9 -2.07 -7.14 -2.12
N PHE A 10 -2.54 -5.89 -2.02
CA PHE A 10 -3.65 -5.53 -1.14
C PHE A 10 -4.97 -6.18 -1.52
N ALA A 11 -5.14 -6.63 -2.77
CA ALA A 11 -6.30 -7.43 -3.17
C ALA A 11 -6.39 -8.75 -2.39
N ALA A 12 -5.25 -9.40 -2.12
CA ALA A 12 -5.19 -10.62 -1.33
C ALA A 12 -5.51 -10.34 0.15
N ILE A 13 -4.92 -9.29 0.72
CA ILE A 13 -5.18 -8.88 2.11
C ILE A 13 -6.65 -8.51 2.30
N THR A 14 -7.21 -7.70 1.41
CA THR A 14 -8.63 -7.30 1.45
C THR A 14 -9.54 -8.52 1.36
N SER A 15 -9.21 -9.49 0.50
CA SER A 15 -9.95 -10.75 0.39
C SER A 15 -9.94 -11.54 1.72
N MET A 16 -8.83 -11.54 2.45
CA MET A 16 -8.74 -12.18 3.78
C MET A 16 -9.62 -11.47 4.82
N TRP A 17 -9.64 -10.14 4.84
CA TRP A 17 -10.53 -9.38 5.73
C TRP A 17 -12.00 -9.57 5.38
N THR A 18 -12.35 -9.52 4.09
CA THR A 18 -13.71 -9.81 3.63
C THR A 18 -14.12 -11.23 3.99
N SER A 19 -13.24 -12.23 3.82
CA SER A 19 -13.52 -13.61 4.23
C SER A 19 -13.78 -13.72 5.74
N ALA A 20 -12.97 -13.07 6.57
CA ALA A 20 -13.17 -13.03 8.01
C ALA A 20 -14.48 -12.32 8.40
N LYS A 21 -14.80 -11.20 7.75
CA LYS A 21 -16.05 -10.43 7.96
C LYS A 21 -17.29 -11.23 7.55
N VAL A 22 -17.23 -11.97 6.44
CA VAL A 22 -18.32 -12.86 6.02
C VAL A 22 -18.54 -13.99 7.04
N LYS A 23 -17.47 -14.57 7.60
CA LYS A 23 -17.58 -15.61 8.63
C LYS A 23 -18.16 -15.08 9.95
N ALA A 24 -17.85 -13.84 10.32
CA ALA A 24 -18.33 -13.23 11.57
C ALA A 24 -19.76 -12.65 11.44
N ASP A 25 -19.99 -11.85 10.40
CA ASP A 25 -21.17 -10.99 10.28
C ASP A 25 -22.12 -11.43 9.16
N HIS A 26 -21.85 -12.55 8.47
CA HIS A 26 -22.66 -13.04 7.34
C HIS A 26 -22.90 -11.98 6.26
N THR A 27 -21.92 -11.12 6.04
CA THR A 27 -22.01 -9.98 5.10
C THR A 27 -22.33 -10.47 3.69
N THR A 28 -23.32 -9.83 3.06
CA THR A 28 -23.71 -10.14 1.67
C THR A 28 -22.75 -9.54 0.66
N HIS A 29 -22.73 -10.09 -0.56
CA HIS A 29 -21.91 -9.55 -1.65
C HIS A 29 -22.23 -8.08 -1.97
N SER A 30 -23.51 -7.68 -1.91
CA SER A 30 -23.91 -6.29 -2.17
C SER A 30 -23.35 -5.33 -1.13
N GLN A 31 -23.40 -5.71 0.15
CA GLN A 31 -22.82 -4.93 1.25
C GLN A 31 -21.30 -4.81 1.10
N GLY A 32 -20.61 -5.91 0.77
CA GLY A 32 -19.17 -5.88 0.53
C GLY A 32 -18.77 -4.98 -0.65
N LEU A 33 -19.57 -4.98 -1.72
CA LEU A 33 -19.33 -4.12 -2.88
C LEU A 33 -19.58 -2.65 -2.56
N LEU A 34 -20.61 -2.34 -1.78
CA LEU A 34 -20.88 -0.97 -1.32
C LEU A 34 -19.74 -0.44 -0.44
N ASP A 35 -19.28 -1.24 0.53
CA ASP A 35 -18.16 -0.92 1.43
C ASP A 35 -16.89 -0.57 0.62
N PHE A 36 -16.54 -1.44 -0.34
CA PHE A 36 -15.41 -1.22 -1.23
C PHE A 36 -15.56 0.04 -2.09
N ASN A 37 -16.71 0.24 -2.73
CA ASN A 37 -16.93 1.39 -3.63
C ASN A 37 -16.94 2.73 -2.89
N VAL A 38 -17.54 2.78 -1.69
CA VAL A 38 -17.53 3.98 -0.86
C VAL A 38 -16.10 4.30 -0.42
N GLY A 39 -15.36 3.29 0.07
CA GLY A 39 -13.96 3.46 0.46
C GLY A 39 -13.08 3.95 -0.71
N LEU A 40 -13.27 3.38 -1.90
CA LEU A 40 -12.54 3.77 -3.10
C LEU A 40 -12.89 5.20 -3.55
N ALA A 41 -14.17 5.58 -3.54
CA ALA A 41 -14.62 6.92 -3.91
C ALA A 41 -14.09 7.99 -2.95
N VAL A 42 -14.19 7.75 -1.64
CA VAL A 42 -13.65 8.65 -0.61
C VAL A 42 -12.14 8.80 -0.78
N SER A 43 -11.42 7.71 -1.02
CA SER A 43 -9.97 7.73 -1.27
C SER A 43 -9.60 8.55 -2.51
N ALA A 44 -10.37 8.41 -3.60
CA ALA A 44 -10.16 9.18 -4.82
C ALA A 44 -10.39 10.69 -4.61
N ILE A 45 -11.43 11.06 -3.87
CA ILE A 45 -11.71 12.47 -3.53
C ILE A 45 -10.59 13.03 -2.65
N LEU A 46 -10.17 12.30 -1.62
CA LEU A 46 -9.06 12.71 -0.76
C LEU A 46 -7.75 12.86 -1.54
N ALA A 47 -7.49 11.99 -2.52
CA ALA A 47 -6.31 12.11 -3.37
C ALA A 47 -6.28 13.44 -4.14
N LEU A 48 -7.43 13.93 -4.62
CA LEU A 48 -7.53 15.23 -5.27
C LEU A 48 -7.28 16.40 -4.30
N PHE A 49 -7.72 16.28 -3.05
CA PHE A 49 -7.43 17.27 -2.01
C PHE A 49 -5.96 17.28 -1.62
N PHE A 50 -5.32 16.12 -1.43
CA PHE A 50 -3.89 16.05 -1.14
C PHE A 50 -3.04 16.52 -2.32
N LEU A 51 -3.46 16.26 -3.56
CA LEU A 51 -2.80 16.82 -4.75
C LEU A 51 -2.88 18.35 -4.74
N SER A 52 -4.07 18.90 -4.50
CA SER A 52 -4.27 20.36 -4.39
C SER A 52 -3.42 20.96 -3.26
N LEU A 53 -3.41 20.34 -2.07
CA LEU A 53 -2.59 20.78 -0.95
C LEU A 53 -1.09 20.73 -1.28
N GLY A 54 -0.62 19.69 -1.97
CA GLY A 54 0.76 19.62 -2.45
C GLY A 54 1.13 20.80 -3.36
N VAL A 55 0.20 21.22 -4.23
CA VAL A 55 0.39 22.42 -5.08
C VAL A 55 0.44 23.71 -4.26
N PHE A 56 -0.44 23.88 -3.27
CA PHE A 56 -0.49 25.12 -2.50
C PHE A 56 0.59 25.25 -1.42
N VAL A 57 1.05 24.12 -0.86
CA VAL A 57 1.92 24.11 0.32
C VAL A 57 3.37 23.79 -0.04
N GLN A 58 3.61 22.93 -1.04
CA GLN A 58 4.96 22.47 -1.38
C GLN A 58 5.48 23.00 -2.72
N TYR A 59 4.64 23.04 -3.75
CA TYR A 59 5.07 23.41 -5.09
C TYR A 59 5.51 24.87 -5.17
N GLY A 60 6.68 25.13 -5.76
CA GLY A 60 7.24 26.48 -5.90
C GLY A 60 7.86 27.07 -4.63
N SER A 61 7.90 26.33 -3.51
CA SER A 61 8.52 26.79 -2.24
C SER A 61 10.05 26.88 -2.30
N GLY A 62 10.69 26.18 -3.25
CA GLY A 62 12.15 26.07 -3.33
C GLY A 62 12.79 25.20 -2.23
N GLN A 63 11.98 24.65 -1.32
CA GLN A 63 12.46 23.83 -0.22
C GLN A 63 12.55 22.36 -0.65
N GLU A 64 13.77 21.80 -0.62
CA GLU A 64 13.98 20.38 -0.91
C GLU A 64 13.31 19.51 0.15
N ILE A 65 12.85 18.33 -0.27
CA ILE A 65 12.23 17.36 0.65
C ILE A 65 13.34 16.68 1.45
N GLU A 66 13.25 16.78 2.77
CA GLU A 66 14.17 16.12 3.69
C GLU A 66 14.12 14.60 3.49
N LEU A 67 15.27 14.02 3.15
CA LEU A 67 15.43 12.58 2.95
C LEU A 67 15.82 11.85 4.25
N VAL A 68 15.70 12.51 5.41
CA VAL A 68 15.90 11.93 6.73
C VAL A 68 14.56 11.96 7.48
N GLY A 69 14.07 10.80 7.93
CA GLY A 69 12.69 10.67 8.43
C GLY A 69 12.32 11.62 9.57
N GLY A 70 13.21 11.83 10.55
CA GLY A 70 12.97 12.78 11.64
C GLY A 70 12.92 14.24 11.18
N ALA A 71 13.74 14.61 10.19
CA ALA A 71 13.74 15.95 9.61
C ALA A 71 12.50 16.17 8.74
N TYR A 72 12.08 15.16 7.97
CA TYR A 72 10.87 15.18 7.16
C TYR A 72 9.61 15.44 7.98
N ILE A 73 9.48 14.84 9.17
CA ILE A 73 8.31 15.08 10.05
C ILE A 73 8.23 16.55 10.46
N ASN A 74 9.37 17.14 10.86
CA ASN A 74 9.43 18.55 11.22
C ASN A 74 9.11 19.46 10.02
N GLN A 75 9.65 19.14 8.85
CA GLN A 75 9.37 19.85 7.61
C GLN A 75 7.86 19.81 7.29
N LEU A 76 7.25 18.62 7.31
CA LEU A 76 5.83 18.44 7.01
C LEU A 76 4.95 19.25 7.97
N ILE A 77 5.22 19.19 9.28
CA ILE A 77 4.48 19.98 10.26
C ILE A 77 4.63 21.47 9.97
N ASN A 78 5.86 21.94 9.75
CA ASN A 78 6.15 23.35 9.51
C ASN A 78 5.47 23.89 8.25
N MET A 79 5.42 23.08 7.19
CA MET A 79 4.73 23.42 5.96
C MET A 79 3.24 23.69 6.20
N TYR A 80 2.55 22.79 6.90
CA TYR A 80 1.13 22.98 7.21
C TYR A 80 0.89 24.13 8.19
N THR A 81 1.75 24.32 9.21
CA THR A 81 1.62 25.43 10.15
C THR A 81 1.90 26.79 9.52
N ALA A 82 2.78 26.85 8.52
CA ALA A 82 3.03 28.08 7.76
C ALA A 82 1.80 28.52 6.96
N THR A 83 1.01 27.57 6.46
CA THR A 83 -0.22 27.86 5.69
C THR A 83 -1.46 28.05 6.58
N ILE A 84 -1.66 27.21 7.59
CA ILE A 84 -2.89 27.18 8.42
C ILE A 84 -2.74 28.04 9.68
N GLY A 85 -1.52 28.23 10.15
CA GLY A 85 -1.18 28.94 11.39
C GLY A 85 -0.62 28.02 12.47
N GLU A 86 0.17 28.59 13.37
CA GLU A 86 0.93 27.88 14.41
C GLU A 86 0.04 27.09 15.39
N TRP A 87 -1.18 27.56 15.65
CA TRP A 87 -2.18 26.87 16.47
C TRP A 87 -2.49 25.44 15.99
N SER A 88 -2.31 25.18 14.69
CA SER A 88 -2.60 23.88 14.07
C SER A 88 -1.50 22.83 14.28
N ARG A 89 -0.33 23.21 14.84
CA ARG A 89 0.84 22.32 14.95
C ARG A 89 0.53 20.98 15.62
N LEU A 90 -0.11 21.00 16.78
CA LEU A 90 -0.47 19.79 17.52
C LEU A 90 -1.53 18.96 16.78
N LEU A 91 -2.48 19.62 16.10
CA LEU A 91 -3.51 18.95 15.32
C LEU A 91 -2.90 18.21 14.12
N VAL A 92 -2.02 18.87 13.37
CA VAL A 92 -1.32 18.27 12.23
C VAL A 92 -0.46 17.10 12.68
N ALA A 93 0.32 17.28 13.76
CA ALA A 93 1.14 16.21 14.32
C ALA A 93 0.31 15.00 14.75
N PHE A 94 -0.83 15.23 15.42
CA PHE A 94 -1.75 14.17 15.83
C PHE A 94 -2.36 13.42 14.64
N VAL A 95 -2.84 14.15 13.63
CA VAL A 95 -3.42 13.55 12.41
C VAL A 95 -2.37 12.74 11.65
N ALA A 96 -1.15 13.28 11.50
CA ALA A 96 -0.04 12.59 10.85
C ALA A 96 0.33 11.30 11.62
N PHE A 97 0.38 11.37 12.95
CA PHE A 97 0.60 10.20 13.80
C PHE A 97 -0.50 9.15 13.61
N MET A 98 -1.78 9.54 13.70
CA MET A 98 -2.91 8.63 13.53
C MET A 98 -2.92 7.95 12.15
N CYS A 99 -2.56 8.70 11.10
CA CYS A 99 -2.42 8.17 9.75
C CYS A 99 -1.34 7.08 9.67
N MET A 100 -0.11 7.40 10.11
CA MET A 100 1.02 6.47 10.07
C MET A 100 0.81 5.26 10.99
N PHE A 101 0.20 5.47 12.15
CA PHE A 101 -0.15 4.41 13.09
C PHE A 101 -1.19 3.46 12.48
N GLY A 102 -2.24 4.00 11.84
CA GLY A 102 -3.23 3.21 11.11
C GLY A 102 -2.61 2.37 10.00
N THR A 103 -1.71 2.94 9.20
CA THR A 103 -0.96 2.20 8.17
C THR A 103 -0.12 1.08 8.78
N THR A 104 0.56 1.34 9.90
CA THR A 104 1.39 0.35 10.58
C THR A 104 0.56 -0.84 11.06
N ILE A 105 -0.59 -0.61 11.70
CA ILE A 105 -1.51 -1.67 12.12
C ILE A 105 -2.00 -2.47 10.92
N THR A 106 -2.42 -1.76 9.86
CA THR A 106 -2.98 -2.36 8.64
C THR A 106 -1.95 -3.29 7.97
N CYS A 107 -0.69 -2.85 7.88
CA CYS A 107 0.39 -3.67 7.34
C CYS A 107 0.71 -4.87 8.26
N ALA A 108 0.80 -4.66 9.57
CA ALA A 108 1.12 -5.73 10.53
C ALA A 108 0.07 -6.85 10.53
N ASP A 109 -1.22 -6.50 10.57
CA ASP A 109 -2.31 -7.48 10.51
C ASP A 109 -2.43 -8.08 9.10
N GLY A 110 -2.39 -7.25 8.05
CA GLY A 110 -2.57 -7.69 6.67
C GLY A 110 -1.51 -8.68 6.20
N TYR A 111 -0.23 -8.34 6.37
CA TYR A 111 0.88 -9.24 6.04
C TYR A 111 0.95 -10.44 6.99
N GLY A 112 0.63 -10.27 8.27
CA GLY A 112 0.56 -11.37 9.22
C GLY A 112 -0.46 -12.44 8.81
N ARG A 113 -1.67 -12.03 8.42
CA ARG A 113 -2.71 -12.94 7.91
C ARG A 113 -2.33 -13.59 6.58
N ALA A 114 -1.79 -12.81 5.64
CA ALA A 114 -1.36 -13.33 4.35
C ALA A 114 -0.28 -14.41 4.51
N ASN A 115 0.74 -14.15 5.33
CA ASN A 115 1.81 -15.12 5.60
C ASN A 115 1.29 -16.34 6.36
N ALA A 116 0.37 -16.17 7.31
CA ALA A 116 -0.28 -17.27 8.00
C ALA A 116 -1.05 -18.18 7.03
N GLU A 117 -1.75 -17.60 6.06
CA GLU A 117 -2.48 -18.35 5.04
C GLU A 117 -1.53 -19.11 4.10
N CYS A 118 -0.46 -18.46 3.63
CA CYS A 118 0.57 -19.12 2.84
C CYS A 118 1.17 -20.32 3.59
N TRP A 119 1.47 -20.15 4.88
CA TRP A 119 2.01 -21.21 5.71
C TRP A 119 1.02 -22.38 5.91
N ARG A 120 -0.26 -22.07 6.16
CA ARG A 120 -1.33 -23.07 6.25
C ARG A 120 -1.42 -23.90 4.98
N LEU A 121 -1.41 -23.24 3.81
CA LEU A 121 -1.46 -23.89 2.51
C LEU A 121 -0.24 -24.81 2.27
N LEU A 122 0.96 -24.36 2.63
CA LEU A 122 2.18 -25.16 2.51
C LEU A 122 2.17 -26.41 3.39
N LYS A 123 1.58 -26.31 4.59
CA LYS A 123 1.44 -27.45 5.52
C LYS A 123 0.23 -28.34 5.24
N GLY A 124 -0.66 -27.95 4.33
CA GLY A 124 -1.90 -28.67 4.05
C GLY A 124 -2.88 -28.65 5.24
N GLU A 125 -2.80 -27.65 6.12
CA GLU A 125 -3.69 -27.52 7.27
C GLU A 125 -5.08 -27.03 6.82
N SER A 126 -6.15 -27.48 7.48
CA SER A 126 -7.53 -27.15 7.06
C SER A 126 -7.91 -25.69 7.35
N GLU A 127 -7.46 -25.13 8.48
CA GLU A 127 -7.82 -23.78 8.91
C GLU A 127 -6.63 -23.01 9.47
N ILE A 128 -6.65 -21.67 9.35
CA ILE A 128 -5.65 -20.80 9.96
C ILE A 128 -5.89 -20.77 11.47
N ASN A 129 -4.84 -21.01 12.24
CA ASN A 129 -4.88 -20.85 13.68
C ASN A 129 -4.56 -19.39 14.10
N LYS A 130 -5.27 -18.86 15.11
CA LYS A 130 -4.97 -17.57 15.74
C LYS A 130 -3.50 -17.45 16.20
N LYS A 131 -2.89 -18.55 16.66
CA LYS A 131 -1.46 -18.58 17.04
C LYS A 131 -0.55 -18.34 15.84
N GLN A 132 -0.91 -18.83 14.65
CA GLN A 132 -0.16 -18.60 13.43
C GLN A 132 -0.26 -17.14 13.00
N ILE A 133 -1.47 -16.56 13.03
CA ILE A 133 -1.66 -15.13 12.73
C ILE A 133 -0.81 -14.29 13.68
N ALA A 134 -0.87 -14.54 14.99
CA ALA A 134 -0.08 -13.81 15.97
C ALA A 134 1.43 -13.92 15.69
N PHE A 135 1.92 -15.14 15.44
CA PHE A 135 3.34 -15.37 15.10
C PHE A 135 3.76 -14.58 13.85
N TRP A 136 2.99 -14.66 12.77
CA TRP A 136 3.31 -14.01 11.51
C TRP A 136 3.14 -12.48 11.55
N THR A 137 2.20 -11.97 12.36
CA THR A 137 2.08 -10.54 12.65
C THR A 137 3.29 -10.05 13.44
N THR A 138 3.71 -10.75 14.49
CA THR A 138 4.93 -10.42 15.25
C THR A 138 6.16 -10.48 14.35
N TYR A 139 6.24 -11.48 13.46
CA TYR A 139 7.30 -11.60 12.47
C TYR A 139 7.32 -10.40 11.51
N ALA A 140 6.17 -9.97 11.00
CA ALA A 140 6.07 -8.80 10.12
C ALA A 140 6.52 -7.50 10.82
N ILE A 141 6.09 -7.29 12.08
CA ILE A 141 6.52 -6.15 12.90
C ILE A 141 8.04 -6.21 13.14
N GLY A 142 8.55 -7.36 13.57
CA GLY A 142 9.98 -7.56 13.82
C GLY A 142 10.82 -7.33 12.57
N GLY A 143 10.40 -7.88 11.42
CA GLY A 143 11.04 -7.66 10.13
C GLY A 143 11.04 -6.20 9.71
N GLY A 144 9.92 -5.49 9.90
CA GLY A 144 9.83 -4.05 9.68
C GLY A 144 10.81 -3.25 10.54
N LEU A 145 10.92 -3.57 11.83
CA LEU A 145 11.88 -2.93 12.74
C LEU A 145 13.33 -3.20 12.35
N VAL A 146 13.65 -4.42 11.90
CA VAL A 146 14.98 -4.78 11.39
C VAL A 146 15.31 -3.95 10.15
N ILE A 147 14.38 -3.80 9.21
CA ILE A 147 14.58 -2.96 8.02
C ILE A 147 14.79 -1.50 8.43
N ILE A 148 13.96 -0.95 9.31
CA ILE A 148 14.09 0.45 9.76
C ILE A 148 15.44 0.69 10.44
N THR A 149 15.87 -0.22 11.31
CA THR A 149 17.16 -0.10 12.01
C THR A 149 18.34 -0.26 11.05
N PHE A 150 18.26 -1.16 10.08
CA PHE A 150 19.28 -1.34 9.05
C PHE A 150 19.43 -0.11 8.14
N PHE A 151 18.32 0.54 7.78
CA PHE A 151 18.31 1.75 6.94
C PHE A 151 18.29 3.07 7.73
N THR A 152 18.63 3.04 9.02
CA THR A 152 18.65 4.26 9.85
C THR A 152 19.61 5.30 9.27
N GLY A 153 19.14 6.53 9.08
CA GLY A 153 19.90 7.61 8.43
C GLY A 153 19.97 7.51 6.90
N GLN A 154 19.38 6.48 6.28
CA GLN A 154 19.36 6.27 4.83
C GLN A 154 17.94 6.06 4.30
N LEU A 155 16.99 6.90 4.73
CA LEU A 155 15.60 6.77 4.33
C LEU A 155 15.46 6.79 2.80
N GLY A 156 16.18 7.66 2.08
CA GLY A 156 16.19 7.66 0.61
C GLY A 156 16.55 6.31 -0.02
N ALA A 157 17.51 5.56 0.54
CA ALA A 157 17.86 4.23 0.06
C ALA A 157 16.76 3.20 0.37
N MET A 158 16.16 3.27 1.56
CA MET A 158 15.00 2.45 1.94
C MET A 158 13.82 2.67 1.00
N LEU A 159 13.52 3.93 0.69
CA LEU A 159 12.46 4.34 -0.21
C LEU A 159 12.68 3.81 -1.63
N LYS A 160 13.93 3.90 -2.13
CA LYS A 160 14.32 3.33 -3.43
C LYS A 160 14.16 1.82 -3.44
N PHE A 161 14.65 1.13 -2.41
CA PHE A 161 14.52 -0.32 -2.28
C PHE A 161 13.04 -0.75 -2.31
N ALA A 162 12.20 -0.16 -1.46
CA ALA A 162 10.77 -0.46 -1.41
C ALA A 162 10.07 -0.20 -2.75
N MET A 163 10.38 0.93 -3.39
CA MET A 163 9.83 1.28 -4.71
C MET A 163 10.21 0.23 -5.77
N ILE A 164 11.50 -0.13 -5.88
CA ILE A 164 11.97 -1.14 -6.84
C ILE A 164 11.26 -2.47 -6.60
N SER A 165 11.24 -2.94 -5.34
CA SER A 165 10.58 -4.19 -4.99
C SER A 165 9.11 -4.19 -5.39
N ALA A 166 8.37 -3.12 -5.10
CA ALA A 166 6.96 -2.99 -5.43
C ALA A 166 6.71 -3.00 -6.95
N PHE A 167 7.50 -2.25 -7.74
CA PHE A 167 7.37 -2.24 -9.20
C PHE A 167 7.67 -3.59 -9.83
N VAL A 168 8.68 -4.31 -9.34
CA VAL A 168 9.03 -5.65 -9.84
C VAL A 168 7.97 -6.68 -9.46
N SER A 169 7.38 -6.59 -8.27
CA SER A 169 6.35 -7.53 -7.82
C SER A 169 4.96 -7.27 -8.41
N ALA A 170 4.66 -6.03 -8.80
CA ALA A 170 3.31 -5.65 -9.24
C ALA A 170 2.78 -6.47 -10.44
N PRO A 171 3.53 -6.72 -11.52
CA PRO A 171 3.05 -7.57 -12.63
C PRO A 171 2.74 -9.01 -12.18
N ILE A 172 3.53 -9.54 -11.24
CA ILE A 172 3.37 -10.90 -10.71
C ILE A 172 2.03 -10.99 -9.95
N PHE A 173 1.81 -10.08 -9.00
CA PHE A 173 0.54 -10.04 -8.25
C PHE A 173 -0.65 -9.72 -9.13
N GLY A 174 -0.49 -8.83 -10.12
CA GLY A 174 -1.52 -8.55 -11.11
C GLY A 174 -1.93 -9.79 -11.88
N TRP A 175 -0.96 -10.57 -12.37
CA TRP A 175 -1.23 -11.78 -13.13
C TRP A 175 -1.89 -12.86 -12.28
N LEU A 176 -1.44 -13.05 -11.04
CA LEU A 176 -2.04 -14.00 -10.10
C LEU A 176 -3.51 -13.66 -9.82
N ASN A 177 -3.82 -12.39 -9.56
CA ASN A 177 -5.20 -11.92 -9.37
C ASN A 177 -6.06 -12.17 -10.61
N TYR A 178 -5.58 -11.78 -11.80
CA TYR A 178 -6.30 -11.99 -13.06
C TYR A 178 -6.57 -13.47 -13.33
N SER A 179 -5.56 -14.33 -13.14
CA SER A 179 -5.68 -15.79 -13.33
C SER A 179 -6.72 -16.40 -12.39
N LEU A 180 -6.73 -15.99 -11.12
CA LEU A 180 -7.69 -16.47 -10.14
C LEU A 180 -9.12 -16.06 -10.49
N VAL A 181 -9.33 -14.77 -10.79
CA VAL A 181 -10.67 -14.27 -11.13
C VAL A 181 -11.19 -14.94 -12.39
N LYS A 182 -10.35 -15.12 -13.41
CA LYS A 182 -10.74 -15.79 -14.67
C LYS A 182 -11.14 -17.25 -14.48
N LYS A 183 -10.53 -17.97 -13.53
CA LYS A 183 -10.89 -19.35 -13.20
C LYS A 183 -12.23 -19.45 -12.47
N HIS A 184 -12.51 -18.52 -11.54
CA HIS A 184 -13.68 -18.60 -10.66
C HIS A 184 -14.90 -17.80 -11.14
N LYS A 185 -14.73 -16.81 -12.01
CA LYS A 185 -15.82 -16.03 -12.60
C LYS A 185 -15.58 -15.75 -14.08
N LYS A 186 -16.65 -15.79 -14.87
CA LYS A 186 -16.62 -15.29 -16.26
C LYS A 186 -16.50 -13.76 -16.24
N LEU A 187 -15.32 -13.26 -16.55
CA LEU A 187 -15.10 -11.84 -16.81
C LEU A 187 -15.87 -11.41 -18.06
N SER A 188 -16.47 -10.21 -18.03
CA SER A 188 -17.01 -9.60 -19.25
C SER A 188 -15.87 -9.30 -20.22
N ALA A 189 -16.17 -9.25 -21.53
CA ALA A 189 -15.15 -8.98 -22.55
C ALA A 189 -14.40 -7.65 -22.29
N GLY A 190 -15.12 -6.62 -21.85
CA GLY A 190 -14.54 -5.32 -21.50
C GLY A 190 -13.62 -5.39 -20.27
N MET A 191 -14.04 -6.05 -19.18
CA MET A 191 -13.19 -6.22 -18.00
C MET A 191 -11.94 -7.05 -18.29
N ASN A 192 -12.08 -8.07 -19.15
CA ASN A 192 -10.96 -8.88 -19.59
C ASN A 192 -9.95 -8.06 -20.39
N ALA A 193 -10.42 -7.24 -21.34
CA ALA A 193 -9.58 -6.34 -22.11
C ALA A 193 -8.87 -5.31 -21.21
N LEU A 194 -9.58 -4.69 -20.27
CA LEU A 194 -9.01 -3.74 -19.30
C LEU A 194 -7.95 -4.40 -18.40
N SER A 195 -8.20 -5.63 -17.94
CA SER A 195 -7.25 -6.37 -17.11
C SER A 195 -5.97 -6.68 -17.89
N ILE A 196 -6.08 -7.14 -19.14
CA ILE A 196 -4.92 -7.42 -20.00
C ILE A 196 -4.14 -6.13 -20.31
N ALA A 197 -4.83 -5.04 -20.67
CA ALA A 197 -4.20 -3.75 -20.91
C ALA A 197 -3.46 -3.24 -19.66
N GLY A 198 -4.06 -3.38 -18.48
CA GLY A 198 -3.41 -3.06 -17.21
C GLY A 198 -2.16 -3.90 -16.92
N LEU A 199 -2.20 -5.21 -17.21
CA LEU A 199 -1.04 -6.09 -17.06
C LEU A 199 0.10 -5.72 -18.01
N ILE A 200 -0.22 -5.45 -19.29
CA ILE A 200 0.77 -4.99 -20.27
C ILE A 200 1.39 -3.67 -19.82
N PHE A 201 0.57 -2.73 -19.35
CA PHE A 201 1.03 -1.45 -18.83
C PHE A 201 1.95 -1.63 -17.61
N LEU A 202 1.57 -2.47 -16.62
CA LEU A 202 2.38 -2.75 -15.43
C LEU A 202 3.72 -3.40 -15.80
N ALA A 203 3.69 -4.41 -16.67
CA ALA A 203 4.91 -5.10 -17.11
C ALA A 203 5.82 -4.17 -17.91
N GLY A 204 5.26 -3.39 -18.84
CA GLY A 204 6.00 -2.40 -19.63
C GLY A 204 6.63 -1.33 -18.74
N PHE A 205 5.90 -0.82 -17.74
CA PHE A 205 6.42 0.18 -16.82
C PHE A 205 7.50 -0.40 -15.90
N ALA A 206 7.34 -1.63 -15.40
CA ALA A 206 8.37 -2.30 -14.61
C ALA A 206 9.66 -2.51 -15.42
N LEU A 207 9.56 -2.93 -16.68
CA LEU A 207 10.71 -3.07 -17.58
C LEU A 207 11.38 -1.73 -17.89
N LEU A 208 10.60 -0.70 -18.18
CA LEU A 208 11.11 0.65 -18.43
C LEU A 208 11.82 1.21 -17.19
N PHE A 209 11.24 0.99 -16.01
CA PHE A 209 11.83 1.40 -14.75
C PHE A 209 13.15 0.68 -14.46
N LEU A 210 13.21 -0.64 -14.70
CA LEU A 210 14.46 -1.41 -14.58
C LEU A 210 15.51 -0.97 -15.60
N ALA A 211 15.09 -0.66 -16.83
CA ALA A 211 15.98 -0.16 -17.87
C ALA A 211 16.58 1.21 -17.52
N ASN A 212 15.76 2.12 -16.97
CA ASN A 212 16.24 3.40 -16.45
C ASN A 212 17.22 3.20 -15.28
N LEU A 213 16.91 2.30 -14.34
CA LEU A 213 17.81 1.99 -13.22
C LEU A 213 19.15 1.38 -13.69
N ALA A 214 19.13 0.62 -14.79
CA ALA A 214 20.33 0.05 -15.42
C ALA A 214 21.14 1.07 -16.25
N GLY A 215 20.69 2.33 -16.35
CA GLY A 215 21.36 3.39 -17.10
C GLY A 215 21.16 3.30 -18.62
N LEU A 216 20.14 2.59 -19.10
CA LEU A 216 19.82 2.50 -20.53
C LEU A 216 19.21 3.79 -21.09
N PHE A 217 18.75 4.68 -20.21
CA PHE A 217 18.22 6.00 -20.56
C PHE A 217 18.92 7.04 -19.67
N SER A 218 19.61 8.00 -20.31
CA SER A 218 20.27 9.15 -19.69
C SER A 218 19.29 10.26 -19.36
#